data_AF-A0A4R9GPT4-F1
#
_entry.id   AF-A0A4R9GPT4-F1
#
_cell.length_a   1.000
_cell.length_b   1.000
_cell.length_c   1.000
_cell.angle_alpha   90.00
_cell.angle_beta   90.00
_cell.angle_gamma   90.00
#
_symmetry.space_group_name_H-M   'P 1'
#
loop_
_entity.id
_entity.type
_entity.pdbx_description
1 polymer ?
#
loop_
_entity_poly.entity_id
_entity_poly.type
_entity_poly.pdbx_seq_one_letter_code
_entity_poly.pdbx_strand_id
1 'polypeptide(L)'
;MEEKRPRIGRGTAKTFSLIIPFALWLATPIASNPVVSNQVADVIQLTQELSPPQNISSKIEYRYRGSQFLNCKSETIEALSRMEWHHNAGEVVRVKRNPNGNWLRFRLANSGEFAIHRTLVLGWLNVPDAELCSIDLQGKFEAGFAGYDVDPLWDDLISPLPHFNIRLEPREERTFYLYVRSNEDINYPIRLRTEADYMMGVRLRSVIFVTMGFVLLLSLSYNCFYYIKTRKSVFLSLPFYLFSVVVTLYFLHGKEFASIAGNANNLFRHSYFLFLGITHIAFFLYLSTWDREERGTVYRSPLFWIVCFAGVLYPLIPLYEFWYDHRILILVANYGLMILYFVKTHFSLVRPRSAYDLLFLSVWGIFLMLDLYKTIFHFDFYPFNRIAVYGVLYFIPFLTAFSSLLSREIIRRREEAEGASRKSHLTSLDVNHFVQRIRQLLESEKIFLTKSLKEEHVARELGITIHQLSELINTEFKTSFPSLINQYRVEEAKNLLMELPGESTTEIGSRSGFSSRSAFYLEFKKLTGTNPNSFRKEVSGEKVASR
;
A
#
# COMPACT_ATOMS: atom_id res chain seq x y z
N MET A 1 12.12 33.42 -58.64
CA MET A 1 13.10 32.35 -58.38
C MET A 1 12.66 31.66 -57.10
N GLU A 2 11.72 30.73 -57.21
CA GLU A 2 11.94 29.29 -57.43
C GLU A 2 11.98 28.59 -56.06
N GLU A 3 10.80 28.24 -55.52
CA GLU A 3 10.09 26.97 -55.69
C GLU A 3 10.58 25.89 -54.70
N LYS A 4 9.74 25.56 -53.70
CA LYS A 4 9.09 24.24 -53.55
C LYS A 4 8.53 24.06 -52.14
N ARG A 5 7.20 23.94 -52.11
CA ARG A 5 6.49 23.16 -51.08
C ARG A 5 6.55 21.68 -51.50
N PRO A 6 6.56 20.74 -50.55
CA PRO A 6 5.60 19.66 -50.69
C PRO A 6 4.82 19.34 -49.41
N ARG A 7 3.78 18.56 -49.64
CA ARG A 7 2.64 18.18 -48.81
C ARG A 7 2.88 16.86 -48.07
N ILE A 8 2.20 16.76 -46.92
CA ILE A 8 1.53 15.57 -46.34
C ILE A 8 2.40 14.41 -45.78
N GLY A 9 2.11 14.08 -44.52
CA GLY A 9 2.38 12.77 -43.92
C GLY A 9 1.76 12.66 -42.52
N ARG A 10 0.52 12.15 -42.43
CA ARG A 10 -0.05 11.60 -41.19
C ARG A 10 0.72 10.33 -40.85
N GLY A 11 1.24 10.21 -39.63
CA GLY A 11 1.90 9.00 -39.15
C GLY A 11 2.03 9.01 -37.63
N THR A 12 1.22 8.18 -37.00
CA THR A 12 1.25 7.79 -35.58
C THR A 12 2.61 7.26 -35.14
N ALA A 13 3.16 7.75 -34.04
CA ALA A 13 4.01 6.96 -33.15
C ALA A 13 4.02 7.59 -31.76
N LYS A 14 3.38 6.90 -30.81
CA LYS A 14 3.62 7.04 -29.38
C LYS A 14 5.07 6.60 -29.13
N THR A 15 5.89 7.47 -28.56
CA THR A 15 7.13 7.08 -27.90
C THR A 15 7.10 7.59 -26.47
N PHE A 16 7.07 6.60 -25.57
CA PHE A 16 7.39 6.73 -24.16
C PHE A 16 8.69 7.52 -23.99
N SER A 17 8.63 8.64 -23.26
CA SER A 17 9.79 9.26 -22.64
C SER A 17 9.60 9.16 -21.14
N LEU A 18 10.22 8.14 -20.57
CA LEU A 18 10.37 7.87 -19.15
C LEU A 18 11.88 7.89 -18.91
N ILE A 19 12.31 8.34 -17.72
CA ILE A 19 13.70 8.33 -17.19
C ILE A 19 14.51 9.56 -17.73
N ILE A 20 15.05 10.55 -16.99
CA ILE A 20 15.92 10.68 -15.79
C ILE A 20 16.00 12.22 -15.45
N PRO A 21 16.46 12.75 -14.28
CA PRO A 21 16.40 12.32 -12.88
C PRO A 21 15.78 13.37 -11.93
N PHE A 22 15.37 12.84 -10.79
CA PHE A 22 15.19 13.51 -9.51
C PHE A 22 16.54 13.98 -8.96
N ALA A 23 17.00 15.17 -9.33
CA ALA A 23 18.25 15.75 -8.81
C ALA A 23 18.24 17.29 -8.87
N LEU A 24 17.39 17.95 -8.07
CA LEU A 24 17.51 19.39 -7.76
C LEU A 24 16.50 19.78 -6.65
N TRP A 25 16.55 19.09 -5.51
CA TRP A 25 15.88 19.53 -4.27
C TRP A 25 16.70 19.11 -3.03
N LEU A 26 18.02 19.24 -3.14
CA LEU A 26 18.98 19.10 -2.04
C LEU A 26 19.96 20.26 -2.10
N ALA A 27 19.46 21.46 -1.79
CA ALA A 27 20.27 22.60 -1.44
C ALA A 27 19.44 23.56 -0.56
N THR A 28 18.93 23.04 0.56
CA THR A 28 18.73 23.93 1.71
C THR A 28 20.12 24.18 2.30
N PRO A 29 20.48 25.44 2.62
CA PRO A 29 21.76 25.69 3.23
C PRO A 29 21.81 24.93 4.55
N ILE A 30 22.87 24.14 4.72
CA ILE A 30 23.25 23.58 6.01
C ILE A 30 23.34 24.77 6.95
N ALA A 31 22.37 24.88 7.86
CA ALA A 31 22.41 25.86 8.92
C ALA A 31 23.76 25.69 9.63
N SER A 32 24.52 26.77 9.63
CA SER A 32 25.82 26.94 10.24
C SER A 32 25.90 26.28 11.62
N ASN A 33 27.09 25.74 11.91
CA ASN A 33 27.56 25.25 13.22
C ASN A 33 26.82 25.89 14.40
N PRO A 34 26.42 25.12 15.43
CA PRO A 34 25.88 25.73 16.63
C PRO A 34 26.99 26.60 17.22
N VAL A 35 26.75 27.91 17.20
CA VAL A 35 27.48 28.86 18.01
C VAL A 35 27.33 28.36 19.44
N VAL A 36 28.44 28.01 20.09
CA VAL A 36 28.49 27.76 21.53
C VAL A 36 28.24 29.11 22.20
N SER A 37 26.96 29.42 22.36
CA SER A 37 26.49 30.50 23.20
C SER A 37 26.55 29.98 24.63
N ASN A 38 27.39 30.58 25.47
CA ASN A 38 27.33 30.45 26.93
C ASN A 38 26.04 31.12 27.46
N GLN A 39 24.88 30.69 26.98
CA GLN A 39 23.60 31.07 27.55
C GLN A 39 23.33 30.17 28.75
N VAL A 40 23.39 30.78 29.92
CA VAL A 40 22.88 30.21 31.17
C VAL A 40 21.45 29.72 30.90
N ALA A 41 21.14 28.44 31.15
CA ALA A 41 19.83 27.89 30.81
C ALA A 41 18.68 28.71 31.42
N ASP A 42 17.78 29.22 30.59
CA ASP A 42 16.69 30.09 31.02
C ASP A 42 15.77 29.40 32.03
N VAL A 43 15.45 30.11 33.11
CA VAL A 43 14.45 29.69 34.10
C VAL A 43 13.08 29.59 33.41
N ILE A 44 12.42 28.44 33.52
CA ILE A 44 11.10 28.21 32.96
C ILE A 44 10.07 28.80 33.92
N GLN A 45 9.55 29.97 33.57
CA GLN A 45 8.47 30.61 34.32
C GLN A 45 7.16 29.85 34.07
N LEU A 46 6.56 29.36 35.15
CA LEU A 46 5.25 28.73 35.13
C LEU A 46 4.19 29.77 35.46
N THR A 47 3.22 29.93 34.57
CA THR A 47 2.02 30.73 34.81
C THR A 47 0.85 29.83 35.20
N GLN A 48 -0.10 30.36 35.95
CA GLN A 48 -1.27 29.63 36.43
C GLN A 48 -2.27 29.32 35.30
N GLU A 49 -2.27 30.12 34.23
CA GLU A 49 -3.15 29.94 33.08
C GLU A 49 -2.94 28.60 32.38
N LEU A 50 -4.04 28.13 31.76
CA LEU A 50 -4.25 26.90 30.99
C LEU A 50 -3.36 26.85 29.73
N SER A 51 -2.06 26.99 29.92
CA SER A 51 -1.11 27.06 28.84
C SER A 51 -1.06 25.70 28.12
N PRO A 52 -1.04 25.70 26.78
CA PRO A 52 -0.88 24.46 26.02
C PRO A 52 0.40 23.73 26.44
N PRO A 53 0.49 22.40 26.22
CA PRO A 53 1.65 21.59 26.58
C PRO A 53 2.96 22.27 26.21
N GLN A 54 3.75 22.67 27.21
CA GLN A 54 4.97 23.44 27.00
C GLN A 54 6.12 22.47 26.74
N ASN A 55 6.76 22.60 25.58
CA ASN A 55 8.01 21.90 25.30
C ASN A 55 9.16 22.60 26.05
N ILE A 56 9.82 21.89 26.97
CA ILE A 56 10.93 22.44 27.74
C ILE A 56 12.28 21.95 27.24
N SER A 57 12.31 21.14 26.19
CA SER A 57 13.52 20.47 25.69
C SER A 57 14.66 21.46 25.39
N SER A 58 14.36 22.62 24.82
CA SER A 58 15.34 23.66 24.49
C SER A 58 15.93 24.38 25.71
N LYS A 59 15.36 24.15 26.90
CA LYS A 59 15.80 24.74 28.17
C LYS A 59 16.42 23.70 29.11
N ILE A 60 16.53 22.45 28.64
CA ILE A 60 17.18 21.38 29.38
C ILE A 60 18.67 21.42 29.11
N GLU A 61 19.43 21.27 30.18
CA GLU A 61 20.85 21.01 30.11
C GLU A 61 21.10 19.51 30.35
N TYR A 62 22.19 19.00 29.81
CA TYR A 62 22.52 17.59 29.92
C TYR A 62 24.02 17.39 30.10
N ARG A 63 24.39 16.21 30.60
CA ARG A 63 25.79 15.86 30.85
C ARG A 63 26.24 14.72 29.95
N TYR A 64 27.39 14.88 29.29
CA TYR A 64 28.04 13.79 28.58
C TYR A 64 28.84 12.90 29.55
N ARG A 65 28.66 11.58 29.45
CA ARG A 65 29.58 10.55 29.99
C ARG A 65 30.04 10.75 31.44
N GLY A 66 29.12 10.57 32.39
CA GLY A 66 29.43 10.59 33.80
C GLY A 66 28.87 9.40 34.54
N SER A 67 29.65 8.35 34.76
CA SER A 67 29.24 7.14 35.52
C SER A 67 29.43 7.26 37.04
N GLN A 68 29.91 8.41 37.53
CA GLN A 68 30.24 8.59 38.94
C GLN A 68 29.02 8.62 39.86
N PHE A 69 27.86 9.07 39.37
CA PHE A 69 26.66 9.21 40.17
C PHE A 69 25.51 8.45 39.51
N LEU A 70 25.10 7.38 40.19
CA LEU A 70 23.94 6.59 39.84
C LEU A 70 22.81 6.98 40.79
N ASN A 71 21.64 7.23 40.21
CA ASN A 71 20.39 7.48 40.92
C ASN A 71 20.38 8.79 41.74
N CYS A 72 19.17 9.23 42.07
CA CYS A 72 18.89 10.43 42.85
C CYS A 72 19.18 10.20 44.33
N LYS A 73 20.17 10.93 44.86
CA LYS A 73 20.49 11.01 46.29
C LYS A 73 20.80 12.46 46.67
N SER A 74 20.62 12.80 47.94
CA SER A 74 20.94 14.13 48.49
C SER A 74 22.39 14.53 48.18
N GLU A 75 23.34 13.64 48.45
CA GLU A 75 24.77 13.90 48.26
C GLU A 75 25.13 14.05 46.76
N THR A 76 24.42 13.30 45.92
CA THR A 76 24.57 13.35 44.46
C THR A 76 24.19 14.72 43.90
N ILE A 77 23.09 15.33 44.39
CA ILE A 77 22.63 16.64 43.90
C ILE A 77 23.66 17.73 44.20
N GLU A 78 24.21 17.75 45.42
CA GLU A 78 25.21 18.75 45.80
C GLU A 78 26.44 18.64 44.89
N ALA A 79 26.92 17.42 44.64
CA ALA A 79 28.03 17.19 43.72
C ALA A 79 27.69 17.62 42.28
N LEU A 80 26.52 17.23 41.76
CA LEU A 80 26.05 17.56 40.41
C LEU A 80 25.86 19.06 40.18
N SER A 81 25.48 19.81 41.21
CA SER A 81 25.25 21.25 41.13
C SER A 81 26.52 22.04 40.75
N ARG A 82 27.69 21.52 41.15
CA ARG A 82 29.01 22.12 40.92
C ARG A 82 29.65 21.68 39.60
N MET A 83 29.02 20.77 38.87
CA MET A 83 29.56 20.24 37.61
C MET A 83 29.22 21.10 36.41
N GLU A 84 29.93 20.87 35.31
CA GLU A 84 29.65 21.47 34.01
C GLU A 84 28.47 20.77 33.31
N TRP A 85 27.64 21.57 32.65
CA TRP A 85 26.42 21.13 31.95
C TRP A 85 26.39 21.70 30.53
N HIS A 86 25.91 20.90 29.58
CA HIS A 86 25.77 21.32 28.19
C HIS A 86 24.34 21.71 27.90
N HIS A 87 24.15 22.84 27.22
CA HIS A 87 22.84 23.32 26.85
C HIS A 87 22.28 22.59 25.62
N ASN A 88 20.99 22.23 25.64
CA ASN A 88 20.29 21.68 24.48
C ASN A 88 19.57 22.78 23.71
N ALA A 89 20.09 23.18 22.55
CA ALA A 89 19.47 24.23 21.72
C ALA A 89 18.27 23.75 20.88
N GLY A 90 17.96 22.44 20.88
CA GLY A 90 16.93 21.85 20.03
C GLY A 90 15.55 21.74 20.69
N GLU A 91 14.51 21.63 19.87
CA GLU A 91 13.13 21.30 20.31
C GLU A 91 12.99 19.88 20.89
N VAL A 92 14.07 19.10 20.90
CA VAL A 92 14.14 17.70 21.30
C VAL A 92 15.46 17.53 22.04
N VAL A 93 15.47 16.78 23.13
CA VAL A 93 16.72 16.43 23.82
C VAL A 93 17.42 15.34 23.02
N ARG A 94 18.68 15.58 22.62
CA ARG A 94 19.49 14.67 21.80
C ARG A 94 20.76 14.26 22.52
N VAL A 95 20.68 13.14 23.25
CA VAL A 95 21.80 12.63 24.05
C VAL A 95 22.01 11.16 23.72
N LYS A 96 23.26 10.81 23.41
CA LYS A 96 23.65 9.41 23.15
C LYS A 96 23.33 8.55 24.37
N ARG A 97 22.84 7.34 24.13
CA ARG A 97 22.55 6.38 25.18
C ARG A 97 23.80 6.07 25.99
N ASN A 98 23.65 6.07 27.32
CA ASN A 98 24.66 5.60 28.25
C ASN A 98 24.07 4.45 29.07
N PRO A 99 24.70 3.26 29.12
CA PRO A 99 24.24 2.14 29.94
C PRO A 99 24.10 2.49 31.43
N ASN A 100 24.90 3.44 31.92
CA ASN A 100 24.87 3.94 33.29
C ASN A 100 23.91 5.13 33.48
N GLY A 101 23.05 5.40 32.50
CA GLY A 101 22.12 6.52 32.50
C GLY A 101 22.75 7.86 32.13
N ASN A 102 21.88 8.84 31.87
CA ASN A 102 22.21 10.22 31.53
C ASN A 102 21.55 11.16 32.53
N TRP A 103 22.27 12.22 32.91
CA TRP A 103 21.74 13.27 33.77
C TRP A 103 21.31 14.46 32.93
N LEU A 104 20.10 14.95 33.21
CA LEU A 104 19.49 16.15 32.67
C LEU A 104 19.17 17.11 33.82
N ARG A 105 19.18 18.42 33.54
CA ARG A 105 18.86 19.47 34.53
C ARG A 105 18.01 20.55 33.89
N PHE A 106 17.08 21.10 34.66
CA PHE A 106 16.29 22.27 34.28
C PHE A 106 15.83 23.04 35.51
N ARG A 107 15.45 24.30 35.32
CA ARG A 107 14.99 25.20 36.39
C ARG A 107 13.56 25.64 36.14
N LEU A 108 12.71 25.50 37.15
CA LEU A 108 11.33 25.97 37.12
C LEU A 108 11.17 27.07 38.16
N ALA A 109 10.39 28.10 37.82
CA ALA A 109 10.00 29.13 38.77
C ALA A 109 8.49 29.35 38.74
N ASN A 110 7.90 29.48 39.92
CA ASN A 110 6.52 29.90 40.11
C ASN A 110 6.52 31.34 40.62
N SER A 111 6.35 32.30 39.70
CA SER A 111 6.23 33.72 40.08
C SER A 111 4.82 34.09 40.59
N GLY A 112 3.88 33.14 40.61
CA GLY A 112 2.49 33.35 41.02
C GLY A 112 2.28 33.35 42.54
N GLU A 113 1.05 33.67 42.95
CA GLU A 113 0.63 33.73 44.36
C GLU A 113 0.08 32.40 44.89
N PHE A 114 -0.15 31.42 44.00
CA PHE A 114 -0.71 30.11 44.32
C PHE A 114 0.27 29.00 43.95
N ALA A 115 0.18 27.86 44.64
CA ALA A 115 0.94 26.68 44.30
C ALA A 115 0.55 26.15 42.91
N ILE A 116 1.53 25.72 42.11
CA ILE A 116 1.33 25.21 40.75
C ILE A 116 1.68 23.73 40.70
N HIS A 117 0.79 22.95 40.10
CA HIS A 117 1.01 21.54 39.77
C HIS A 117 1.28 21.37 38.27
N ARG A 118 2.34 20.64 37.93
CA ARG A 118 2.67 20.27 36.54
C ARG A 118 3.13 18.82 36.49
N THR A 119 2.74 18.12 35.44
CA THR A 119 3.23 16.78 35.12
C THR A 119 4.33 16.90 34.07
N LEU A 120 5.55 16.53 34.44
CA LEU A 120 6.67 16.36 33.52
C LEU A 120 6.50 15.03 32.79
N VAL A 121 6.52 15.03 31.47
CA VAL A 121 6.30 13.83 30.64
C VAL A 121 7.48 13.63 29.70
N LEU A 122 8.07 12.43 29.75
CA LEU A 122 9.08 11.98 28.80
C LEU A 122 8.36 11.46 27.55
N GLY A 123 8.68 12.02 26.39
CA GLY A 123 8.02 11.72 25.12
C GLY A 123 8.32 10.34 24.51
N TRP A 124 8.74 9.35 25.31
CA TRP A 124 9.16 8.04 24.84
C TRP A 124 8.84 6.93 25.84
N LEU A 125 8.51 5.75 25.32
CA LEU A 125 8.08 4.61 26.13
C LEU A 125 9.26 3.73 26.59
N ASN A 126 10.30 3.60 25.76
CA ASN A 126 11.45 2.70 26.02
C ASN A 126 12.47 3.30 27.02
N VAL A 127 11.96 3.68 28.20
CA VAL A 127 12.71 4.27 29.31
C VAL A 127 12.50 3.36 30.53
N PRO A 128 13.36 2.35 30.74
CA PRO A 128 13.20 1.40 31.84
C PRO A 128 13.19 2.06 33.21
N ASP A 129 13.95 3.14 33.37
CA ASP A 129 14.15 3.78 34.66
C ASP A 129 14.49 5.26 34.49
N ALA A 130 13.74 6.09 35.20
CA ALA A 130 13.94 7.52 35.29
C ALA A 130 13.64 7.99 36.71
N GLU A 131 14.49 8.86 37.23
CA GLU A 131 14.36 9.43 38.56
C GLU A 131 14.41 10.95 38.47
N LEU A 132 13.44 11.63 39.07
CA LEU A 132 13.42 13.08 39.15
C LEU A 132 13.67 13.47 40.60
N CYS A 133 14.69 14.29 40.85
CA CYS A 133 14.98 14.78 42.19
C CYS A 133 15.27 16.27 42.24
N SER A 134 14.97 16.85 43.40
CA SER A 134 15.18 18.26 43.69
C SER A 134 15.32 18.48 45.20
N ILE A 135 15.79 19.66 45.58
CA ILE A 135 15.80 20.13 46.97
C ILE A 135 14.85 21.32 47.01
N ASP A 136 13.88 21.30 47.94
CA ASP A 136 12.93 22.39 48.12
C ASP A 136 13.55 23.61 48.85
N LEU A 137 12.80 24.70 48.98
CA LEU A 137 13.25 25.91 49.69
C LEU A 137 13.61 25.65 51.16
N GLN A 138 13.04 24.61 51.78
CA GLN A 138 13.31 24.22 53.16
C GLN A 138 14.54 23.30 53.28
N GLY A 139 15.22 22.96 52.17
CA GLY A 139 16.38 22.07 52.15
C GLY A 139 16.01 20.59 52.20
N LYS A 140 14.73 20.23 52.06
CA LYS A 140 14.27 18.84 52.05
C LYS A 140 14.44 18.26 50.64
N PHE A 141 15.00 17.06 50.60
CA PHE A 141 15.16 16.29 49.38
C PHE A 141 13.84 15.64 48.96
N GLU A 142 13.45 15.84 47.69
CA GLU A 142 12.30 15.21 47.06
C GLU A 142 12.76 14.41 45.85
N ALA A 143 12.29 13.17 45.73
CA ALA A 143 12.55 12.31 44.58
C ALA A 143 11.29 11.54 44.16
N GLY A 144 11.14 11.34 42.86
CA GLY A 144 10.11 10.50 42.25
C GLY A 144 10.73 9.54 41.25
N PHE A 145 10.04 8.44 40.99
CA PHE A 145 10.49 7.35 40.11
C PHE A 145 9.46 7.12 39.01
N ALA A 146 9.92 6.90 37.79
CA ALA A 146 9.11 6.51 36.65
C ALA A 146 9.86 5.47 35.80
N GLY A 147 9.15 4.56 35.13
CA GLY A 147 9.78 3.50 34.35
C GLY A 147 8.88 2.28 34.24
N TYR A 148 9.50 1.10 34.11
CA TYR A 148 8.74 -0.16 33.96
C TYR A 148 8.14 -0.67 35.27
N ASP A 149 8.65 -0.24 36.42
CA ASP A 149 8.29 -0.75 37.75
C ASP A 149 7.29 0.14 38.52
N VAL A 150 6.46 0.93 37.83
CA VAL A 150 5.49 1.84 38.50
C VAL A 150 4.13 1.17 38.66
N ASP A 151 3.63 1.18 39.90
CA ASP A 151 2.34 0.72 40.45
C ASP A 151 1.34 0.02 39.50
N PRO A 152 0.78 -1.16 39.87
CA PRO A 152 -0.22 -1.93 39.09
C PRO A 152 -1.60 -1.23 38.95
N LEU A 153 -1.69 0.06 39.24
CA LEU A 153 -2.92 0.86 39.23
C LEU A 153 -3.38 1.29 37.83
N TRP A 154 -2.59 1.03 36.78
CA TRP A 154 -2.93 1.40 35.40
C TRP A 154 -3.27 0.15 34.57
N ASP A 155 -4.45 0.17 33.93
CA ASP A 155 -5.01 -0.87 33.05
C ASP A 155 -3.95 -1.56 32.16
N ASP A 156 -3.91 -2.90 32.23
CA ASP A 156 -2.92 -3.79 31.61
C ASP A 156 -2.69 -3.62 30.10
N LEU A 157 -3.54 -2.89 29.38
CA LEU A 157 -3.53 -2.83 27.93
C LEU A 157 -2.52 -1.81 27.36
N ILE A 158 -2.26 -0.68 28.02
CA ILE A 158 -1.41 0.40 27.46
C ILE A 158 -0.59 1.06 28.56
N SER A 159 0.71 1.14 28.32
CA SER A 159 1.64 1.76 29.25
C SER A 159 1.57 3.30 29.15
N PRO A 160 1.40 4.01 30.28
CA PRO A 160 1.55 5.46 30.32
C PRO A 160 2.97 5.87 29.91
N LEU A 161 3.13 7.08 29.39
CA LEU A 161 4.48 7.61 29.19
C LEU A 161 5.12 7.88 30.57
N PRO A 162 6.44 7.69 30.74
CA PRO A 162 7.11 8.01 31.99
C PRO A 162 6.87 9.47 32.36
N HIS A 163 6.42 9.71 33.59
CA HIS A 163 5.99 11.03 34.03
C HIS A 163 6.25 11.27 35.52
N PHE A 164 6.32 12.54 35.90
CA PHE A 164 6.52 12.98 37.28
C PHE A 164 5.60 14.14 37.61
N ASN A 165 4.98 14.12 38.78
CA ASN A 165 4.18 15.23 39.27
C ASN A 165 5.05 16.18 40.07
N ILE A 166 5.10 17.44 39.63
CA ILE A 166 5.86 18.53 40.23
C ILE A 166 4.87 19.48 40.88
N ARG A 167 5.12 19.82 42.14
CA ARG A 167 4.45 20.87 42.89
C ARG A 167 5.47 21.96 43.20
N LEU A 168 5.14 23.21 42.89
CA LEU A 168 5.94 24.38 43.21
C LEU A 168 5.11 25.36 44.04
N GLU A 169 5.63 25.76 45.20
CA GLU A 169 4.99 26.72 46.08
C GLU A 169 5.04 28.14 45.49
N PRO A 170 4.23 29.09 45.98
CA PRO A 170 4.25 30.47 45.52
C PRO A 170 5.64 31.11 45.66
N ARG A 171 6.09 31.83 44.63
CA ARG A 171 7.39 32.53 44.60
C ARG A 171 8.60 31.60 44.79
N GLU A 172 8.45 30.32 44.47
CA GLU A 172 9.53 29.33 44.52
C GLU A 172 10.24 29.21 43.17
N GLU A 173 11.57 29.22 43.19
CA GLU A 173 12.43 28.75 42.09
C GLU A 173 13.13 27.47 42.54
N ARG A 174 13.02 26.40 41.74
CA ARG A 174 13.61 25.10 42.05
C ARG A 174 14.35 24.52 40.86
N THR A 175 15.53 23.97 41.13
CA THR A 175 16.32 23.21 40.15
C THR A 175 16.00 21.73 40.27
N PHE A 176 15.68 21.11 39.14
CA PHE A 176 15.37 19.69 39.03
C PHE A 176 16.49 18.96 38.31
N TYR A 177 16.84 17.80 38.82
CA TYR A 177 17.79 16.86 38.23
C TYR A 177 17.04 15.60 37.83
N LEU A 178 17.14 15.23 36.56
CA LEU A 178 16.46 14.09 35.98
C LEU A 178 17.52 13.08 35.52
N TYR A 179 17.58 11.95 36.21
CA TYR A 179 18.34 10.79 35.78
C TYR A 179 17.49 9.95 34.83
N VAL A 180 18.03 9.58 33.67
CA VAL A 180 17.33 8.79 32.66
C VAL A 180 18.21 7.64 32.19
N ARG A 181 17.77 6.42 32.42
CA ARG A 181 18.31 5.22 31.79
C ARG A 181 17.34 4.79 30.69
N SER A 182 17.73 5.03 29.44
CA SER A 182 16.97 4.63 28.25
C SER A 182 17.62 3.45 27.55
N ASN A 183 16.81 2.60 26.91
CA ASN A 183 17.31 1.54 26.04
C ASN A 183 17.77 2.08 24.67
N GLU A 184 17.38 3.30 24.31
CA GLU A 184 17.71 3.95 23.03
C GLU A 184 18.42 5.28 23.27
N ASP A 185 18.91 5.92 22.20
CA ASP A 185 19.37 7.31 22.29
C ASP A 185 18.20 8.19 22.74
N ILE A 186 18.48 9.14 23.65
CA ILE A 186 17.48 10.14 24.02
C ILE A 186 17.33 11.04 22.81
N ASN A 187 16.23 10.90 22.10
CA ASN A 187 15.87 11.66 20.91
C ASN A 187 14.36 11.88 20.92
N TYR A 188 13.86 12.48 22.01
CA TYR A 188 12.44 12.75 22.19
C TYR A 188 12.23 14.02 23.04
N PRO A 189 11.09 14.69 22.86
CA PRO A 189 10.80 15.92 23.58
C PRO A 189 10.36 15.63 25.03
N ILE A 190 10.77 16.48 25.95
CA ILE A 190 10.32 16.52 27.34
C ILE A 190 9.37 17.70 27.50
N ARG A 191 8.19 17.45 28.08
CA ARG A 191 7.11 18.44 28.15
C ARG A 191 6.55 18.57 29.55
N LEU A 192 6.15 19.79 29.89
CA LEU A 192 5.30 20.06 31.04
C LEU A 192 3.84 20.12 30.59
N ARG A 193 2.97 19.45 31.34
CA ARG A 193 1.53 19.41 31.09
C ARG A 193 0.77 19.65 32.38
N THR A 194 -0.50 20.00 32.26
CA THR A 194 -1.42 19.81 33.38
C THR A 194 -1.74 18.32 33.52
N GLU A 195 -2.18 17.89 34.70
CA GLU A 195 -2.62 16.51 34.93
C GLU A 195 -3.79 16.15 34.00
N ALA A 196 -4.73 17.08 33.79
CA ALA A 196 -5.85 16.90 32.87
C ALA A 196 -5.39 16.67 31.43
N ASP A 197 -4.44 17.47 30.92
CA ASP A 197 -3.90 17.31 29.56
C ASP A 197 -3.09 16.04 29.38
N TYR A 198 -2.40 15.60 30.42
CA TYR A 198 -1.69 14.33 30.44
C TYR A 198 -2.67 13.16 30.34
N MET A 199 -3.69 13.15 31.21
CA MET A 199 -4.74 12.12 31.21
C MET A 199 -5.54 12.09 29.91
N MET A 200 -5.80 13.25 29.29
CA MET A 200 -6.39 13.33 27.96
C MET A 200 -5.51 12.64 26.91
N GLY A 201 -4.19 12.87 26.96
CA GLY A 201 -3.22 12.21 26.08
C GLY A 201 -3.19 10.69 26.24
N VAL A 202 -3.27 10.19 27.48
CA VAL A 202 -3.37 8.75 27.78
C VAL A 202 -4.64 8.17 27.17
N ARG A 203 -5.81 8.77 27.42
CA ARG A 203 -7.10 8.33 26.87
C ARG A 203 -7.11 8.32 25.34
N LEU A 204 -6.56 9.37 24.71
CA LEU A 204 -6.47 9.45 23.25
C LEU A 204 -5.63 8.31 22.68
N ARG A 205 -4.47 8.00 23.28
CA ARG A 205 -3.66 6.82 22.90
C ARG A 205 -4.49 5.55 23.04
N SER A 206 -5.24 5.37 24.12
CA SER A 206 -6.11 4.21 24.31
C SER A 206 -7.18 4.06 23.24
N VAL A 207 -7.86 5.14 22.88
CA VAL A 207 -8.84 5.14 21.79
C VAL A 207 -8.20 4.76 20.45
N ILE A 208 -6.99 5.25 20.15
CA ILE A 208 -6.27 4.90 18.92
C ILE A 208 -5.99 3.39 18.83
N PHE A 209 -5.51 2.76 19.92
CA PHE A 209 -5.23 1.33 19.91
C PHE A 209 -6.48 0.47 19.86
N VAL A 210 -7.54 0.85 20.58
CA VAL A 210 -8.85 0.16 20.53
C VAL A 210 -9.45 0.25 19.13
N THR A 211 -9.41 1.42 18.50
CA THR A 211 -9.94 1.61 17.13
C THR A 211 -9.11 0.83 16.10
N MET A 212 -7.78 0.82 16.22
CA MET A 212 -6.90 0.01 15.38
C MET A 212 -7.22 -1.49 15.53
N GLY A 213 -7.36 -1.98 16.76
CA GLY A 213 -7.74 -3.36 17.04
C GLY A 213 -9.10 -3.74 16.46
N PHE A 214 -10.09 -2.85 16.60
CA PHE A 214 -11.43 -3.05 16.02
C PHE A 214 -11.39 -3.13 14.49
N VAL A 215 -10.68 -2.21 13.82
CA VAL A 215 -10.54 -2.22 12.36
C VAL A 215 -9.80 -3.48 11.88
N LEU A 216 -8.78 -3.92 12.61
CA LEU A 216 -8.08 -5.17 12.32
C LEU A 216 -9.00 -6.39 12.46
N LEU A 217 -9.83 -6.46 13.49
CA LEU A 217 -10.81 -7.54 13.66
C LEU A 217 -11.85 -7.57 12.53
N LEU A 218 -12.34 -6.40 12.10
CA LEU A 218 -13.24 -6.29 10.94
C LEU A 218 -12.55 -6.75 9.66
N SER A 219 -11.30 -6.32 9.43
CA SER A 219 -10.51 -6.76 8.28
C SER A 219 -10.25 -8.26 8.30
N LEU A 220 -9.89 -8.83 9.45
CA LEU A 220 -9.68 -10.27 9.62
C LEU A 220 -10.97 -11.05 9.31
N SER A 221 -12.10 -10.60 9.85
CA SER A 221 -13.41 -11.21 9.61
C SER A 221 -13.80 -11.14 8.12
N TYR A 222 -13.61 -9.99 7.50
CA TYR A 222 -13.87 -9.76 6.07
C TYR A 222 -13.02 -10.68 5.19
N ASN A 223 -11.71 -10.68 5.40
CA ASN A 223 -10.77 -11.50 4.64
C ASN A 223 -11.02 -13.00 4.89
N CYS A 224 -11.30 -13.41 6.12
CA CYS A 224 -11.66 -14.80 6.45
C CYS A 224 -12.92 -15.26 5.69
N PHE A 225 -13.96 -14.43 5.63
CA PHE A 225 -15.16 -14.70 4.85
C PHE A 225 -14.83 -14.92 3.36
N TYR A 226 -14.01 -14.05 2.75
CA TYR A 226 -13.61 -14.20 1.35
C TYR A 226 -12.66 -15.38 1.13
N TYR A 227 -11.81 -15.70 2.08
CA TYR A 227 -10.99 -16.91 2.03
C TYR A 227 -11.86 -18.17 2.01
N ILE A 228 -12.87 -18.26 2.89
CA ILE A 228 -13.80 -19.40 2.92
C ILE A 228 -14.55 -19.51 1.59
N LYS A 229 -15.00 -18.38 1.03
CA LYS A 229 -15.77 -18.34 -0.23
C LYS A 229 -14.95 -18.65 -1.48
N THR A 230 -13.73 -18.11 -1.58
CA THR A 230 -12.91 -18.14 -2.82
C THR A 230 -11.74 -19.11 -2.75
N ARG A 231 -11.34 -19.55 -1.55
CA ARG A 231 -10.13 -20.36 -1.26
C ARG A 231 -8.82 -19.73 -1.74
N LYS A 232 -8.79 -18.40 -1.95
CA LYS A 232 -7.60 -17.66 -2.36
C LYS A 232 -6.73 -17.26 -1.18
N SER A 233 -5.48 -17.73 -1.16
CA SER A 233 -4.53 -17.51 -0.05
C SER A 233 -4.19 -16.04 0.21
N VAL A 234 -4.40 -15.14 -0.75
CA VAL A 234 -4.21 -13.68 -0.56
C VAL A 234 -5.07 -13.15 0.59
N PHE A 235 -6.29 -13.66 0.75
CA PHE A 235 -7.19 -13.30 1.84
C PHE A 235 -6.79 -13.93 3.20
N LEU A 236 -5.68 -14.65 3.28
CA LEU A 236 -5.09 -15.11 4.54
C LEU A 236 -3.76 -14.40 4.83
N SER A 237 -2.92 -14.24 3.81
CA SER A 237 -1.61 -13.61 3.94
C SER A 237 -1.69 -12.10 4.15
N LEU A 238 -2.63 -11.39 3.51
CA LEU A 238 -2.84 -9.96 3.70
C LEU A 238 -3.20 -9.61 5.15
N PRO A 239 -4.25 -10.19 5.77
CA PRO A 239 -4.55 -9.89 7.17
C PRO A 239 -3.45 -10.37 8.13
N PHE A 240 -2.71 -11.44 7.81
CA PHE A 240 -1.55 -11.85 8.60
C PHE A 240 -0.43 -10.80 8.57
N TYR A 241 -0.12 -10.23 7.40
CA TYR A 241 0.82 -9.13 7.28
C TYR A 241 0.35 -7.90 8.06
N LEU A 242 -0.90 -7.48 7.88
CA LEU A 242 -1.46 -6.32 8.58
C LEU A 242 -1.45 -6.53 10.11
N PHE A 243 -1.75 -7.74 10.57
CA PHE A 243 -1.63 -8.11 11.99
C PHE A 243 -0.19 -7.95 12.49
N SER A 244 0.81 -8.41 11.73
CA SER A 244 2.22 -8.23 12.12
C SER A 244 2.62 -6.75 12.26
N VAL A 245 2.13 -5.88 11.38
CA VAL A 245 2.37 -4.43 11.46
C VAL A 245 1.70 -3.85 12.71
N VAL A 246 0.45 -4.22 12.98
CA VAL A 246 -0.28 -3.76 14.18
C VAL A 246 0.42 -4.21 15.46
N VAL A 247 0.89 -5.45 15.53
CA VAL A 247 1.67 -5.96 16.66
C VAL A 247 2.97 -5.18 16.85
N THR A 248 3.70 -4.90 15.75
CA THR A 248 4.91 -4.07 15.79
C THR A 248 4.63 -2.68 16.37
N LEU A 249 3.54 -2.04 15.91
CA LEU A 249 3.14 -0.72 16.39
C LEU A 249 2.67 -0.73 17.85
N TYR A 250 1.98 -1.79 18.26
CA TYR A 250 1.54 -1.98 19.64
C TYR A 250 2.72 -2.10 20.60
N PHE A 251 3.73 -2.92 20.28
CA PHE A 251 4.88 -3.07 21.18
C PHE A 251 5.82 -1.87 21.22
N LEU A 252 5.67 -0.97 20.24
CA LEU A 252 6.46 0.23 20.13
C LEU A 252 5.80 1.45 20.80
N HIS A 253 4.47 1.57 20.69
CA HIS A 253 3.72 2.75 21.11
C HIS A 253 2.63 2.48 22.14
N GLY A 254 2.21 1.23 22.30
CA GLY A 254 1.16 0.81 23.22
C GLY A 254 1.74 0.33 24.54
N LYS A 255 2.49 -0.77 24.51
CA LYS A 255 3.12 -1.39 25.68
C LYS A 255 4.51 -1.87 25.31
N GLU A 256 5.51 -1.48 26.07
CA GLU A 256 6.89 -1.91 25.86
C GLU A 256 7.03 -3.43 26.02
N PHE A 257 7.55 -4.12 24.99
CA PHE A 257 7.73 -5.57 25.06
C PHE A 257 8.66 -6.01 26.21
N ALA A 258 9.63 -5.16 26.57
CA ALA A 258 10.61 -5.44 27.62
C ALA A 258 10.00 -5.50 29.03
N SER A 259 8.84 -4.87 29.30
CA SER A 259 8.16 -5.01 30.59
C SER A 259 7.48 -6.37 30.74
N ILE A 260 7.16 -7.05 29.63
CA ILE A 260 6.54 -8.38 29.61
C ILE A 260 7.59 -9.49 29.55
N ALA A 261 8.52 -9.38 28.59
CA ALA A 261 9.52 -10.43 28.32
C ALA A 261 10.82 -10.26 29.13
N GLY A 262 10.93 -9.17 29.89
CA GLY A 262 12.09 -8.82 30.69
C GLY A 262 13.09 -7.91 29.98
N ASN A 263 13.66 -6.97 30.73
CA ASN A 263 14.61 -5.97 30.23
C ASN A 263 16.07 -6.49 30.21
N ALA A 264 16.33 -7.76 30.48
CA ALA A 264 17.70 -8.30 30.52
C ALA A 264 18.25 -8.67 29.13
N ASN A 265 17.41 -9.12 28.20
CA ASN A 265 17.83 -9.55 26.87
C ASN A 265 17.92 -8.34 25.92
N ASN A 266 19.07 -8.13 25.26
CA ASN A 266 19.26 -6.98 24.38
C ASN A 266 18.25 -6.92 23.21
N LEU A 267 17.84 -8.08 22.68
CA LEU A 267 16.83 -8.16 21.63
C LEU A 267 15.45 -7.71 22.11
N PHE A 268 15.09 -8.02 23.35
CA PHE A 268 13.78 -7.65 23.92
C PHE A 268 13.75 -6.16 24.30
N ARG A 269 14.87 -5.62 24.76
CA ARG A 269 15.06 -4.17 24.96
C ARG A 269 14.89 -3.37 23.66
N HIS A 270 15.32 -3.95 22.53
CA HIS A 270 15.19 -3.38 21.20
C HIS A 270 14.19 -4.17 20.34
N SER A 271 13.04 -4.48 20.93
CA SER A 271 12.00 -5.34 20.32
C SER A 271 11.53 -4.86 18.94
N TYR A 272 11.67 -3.57 18.64
CA TYR A 272 11.37 -3.04 17.31
C TYR A 272 12.09 -3.80 16.18
N PHE A 273 13.37 -4.15 16.34
CA PHE A 273 14.11 -4.90 15.31
C PHE A 273 13.63 -6.34 15.15
N LEU A 274 13.17 -6.97 16.24
CA LEU A 274 12.57 -8.30 16.21
C LEU A 274 11.26 -8.27 15.40
N PHE A 275 10.36 -7.35 15.74
CA PHE A 275 9.07 -7.25 15.08
C PHE A 275 9.18 -6.75 13.63
N LEU A 276 10.13 -5.86 13.32
CA LEU A 276 10.45 -5.44 11.96
C LEU A 276 10.87 -6.63 11.08
N GLY A 277 11.68 -7.56 11.61
CA GLY A 277 12.04 -8.80 10.93
C GLY A 277 10.84 -9.72 10.66
N ILE A 278 9.95 -9.88 11.64
CA ILE A 278 8.71 -10.66 11.49
C ILE A 278 7.81 -10.03 10.42
N THR A 279 7.62 -8.71 10.47
CA THR A 279 6.81 -7.96 9.50
C THR A 279 7.39 -8.01 8.10
N HIS A 280 8.72 -7.97 7.95
CA HIS A 280 9.40 -8.13 6.66
C HIS A 280 9.09 -9.50 6.04
N ILE A 281 9.24 -10.59 6.81
CA ILE A 281 8.93 -11.94 6.33
C ILE A 281 7.43 -12.05 5.97
N ALA A 282 6.55 -11.54 6.84
CA ALA A 282 5.10 -11.54 6.60
C ALA A 282 4.73 -10.76 5.32
N PHE A 283 5.43 -9.67 5.02
CA PHE A 283 5.24 -8.89 3.79
C PHE A 283 5.56 -9.72 2.55
N PHE A 284 6.68 -10.44 2.54
CA PHE A 284 7.06 -11.30 1.42
C PHE A 284 6.13 -12.50 1.27
N LEU A 285 5.60 -13.06 2.37
CA LEU A 285 4.54 -14.07 2.29
C LEU A 285 3.29 -13.52 1.60
N TYR A 286 2.88 -12.29 1.94
CA TYR A 286 1.80 -11.60 1.24
C TYR A 286 2.13 -11.41 -0.26
N LEU A 287 3.30 -10.87 -0.60
CA LEU A 287 3.72 -10.70 -1.99
C LEU A 287 3.71 -12.01 -2.78
N SER A 288 4.14 -13.12 -2.15
CA SER A 288 4.16 -14.44 -2.80
C SER A 288 2.76 -14.91 -3.19
N THR A 289 1.77 -14.70 -2.32
CA THR A 289 0.38 -15.07 -2.60
C THR A 289 -0.27 -14.14 -3.62
N TRP A 290 0.06 -12.84 -3.58
CA TRP A 290 -0.42 -11.88 -4.57
C TRP A 290 0.10 -12.20 -5.96
N ASP A 291 1.41 -12.45 -6.09
CA ASP A 291 2.04 -12.83 -7.35
C ASP A 291 1.42 -14.12 -7.92
N ARG A 292 1.13 -15.10 -7.06
CA ARG A 292 0.43 -16.33 -7.47
C ARG A 292 -0.97 -16.05 -8.01
N GLU A 293 -1.70 -15.14 -7.39
CA GLU A 293 -3.02 -14.69 -7.86
C GLU A 293 -2.91 -13.92 -9.18
N GLU A 294 -1.83 -13.15 -9.36
CA GLU A 294 -1.54 -12.48 -10.62
C GLU A 294 -1.07 -13.42 -11.74
N ARG A 295 -0.86 -14.72 -11.45
CA ARG A 295 -0.16 -15.70 -12.31
C ARG A 295 1.27 -15.27 -12.67
N GLY A 296 1.88 -14.46 -11.81
CA GLY A 296 3.28 -14.10 -11.89
C GLY A 296 4.20 -15.27 -11.57
N THR A 297 5.49 -15.08 -11.87
CA THR A 297 6.55 -16.06 -11.66
C THR A 297 7.61 -15.57 -10.68
N VAL A 298 7.40 -14.41 -10.06
CA VAL A 298 8.35 -13.76 -9.16
C VAL A 298 8.60 -14.62 -7.94
N TYR A 299 7.54 -15.18 -7.34
CA TYR A 299 7.64 -16.03 -6.15
C TYR A 299 8.39 -17.35 -6.38
N ARG A 300 8.55 -17.78 -7.66
CA ARG A 300 9.28 -19.00 -8.02
C ARG A 300 10.79 -18.80 -8.05
N SER A 301 11.26 -17.55 -8.06
CA SER A 301 12.69 -17.26 -8.07
C SER A 301 13.31 -17.56 -6.70
N PRO A 302 14.45 -18.26 -6.61
CA PRO A 302 15.13 -18.47 -5.32
C PRO A 302 15.58 -17.15 -4.69
N LEU A 303 15.94 -16.15 -5.51
CA LEU A 303 16.32 -14.82 -5.04
C LEU A 303 15.21 -14.14 -4.23
N PHE A 304 13.95 -14.32 -4.63
CA PHE A 304 12.80 -13.77 -3.90
C PHE A 304 12.78 -14.27 -2.44
N TRP A 305 13.03 -15.56 -2.24
CA TRP A 305 13.04 -16.16 -0.89
C TRP A 305 14.29 -15.79 -0.11
N ILE A 306 15.46 -15.64 -0.75
CA ILE A 306 16.66 -15.12 -0.09
C ILE A 306 16.39 -13.73 0.50
N VAL A 307 15.73 -12.85 -0.27
CA VAL A 307 15.36 -11.50 0.18
C VAL A 307 14.29 -11.53 1.27
N CYS A 308 13.33 -12.47 1.20
CA CYS A 308 12.39 -12.72 2.30
C CYS A 308 13.15 -13.07 3.60
N PHE A 309 14.11 -14.00 3.53
CA PHE A 309 14.92 -14.42 4.68
C PHE A 309 15.90 -13.34 5.17
N ALA A 310 16.25 -12.35 4.33
CA ALA A 310 17.08 -11.20 4.74
C ALA A 310 16.43 -10.37 5.87
N GLY A 311 15.13 -10.53 6.14
CA GLY A 311 14.47 -9.98 7.33
C GLY A 311 15.08 -10.45 8.65
N VAL A 312 15.74 -11.61 8.69
CA VAL A 312 16.47 -12.13 9.87
C VAL A 312 17.66 -11.23 10.24
N LEU A 313 18.16 -10.40 9.32
CA LEU A 313 19.25 -9.47 9.63
C LEU A 313 18.83 -8.38 10.63
N TYR A 314 17.55 -8.01 10.70
CA TYR A 314 17.07 -6.99 11.63
C TYR A 314 17.31 -7.37 13.11
N PRO A 315 16.85 -8.53 13.62
CA PRO A 315 17.12 -8.92 15.01
C PRO A 315 18.61 -9.14 15.31
N LEU A 316 19.49 -9.30 14.31
CA LEU A 316 20.94 -9.39 14.53
C LEU A 316 21.57 -8.02 14.83
N ILE A 317 20.94 -6.91 14.43
CA ILE A 317 21.41 -5.53 14.65
C ILE A 317 21.69 -5.25 16.13
N PRO A 318 20.73 -5.43 17.06
CA PRO A 318 21.01 -5.21 18.48
C PRO A 318 21.92 -6.28 19.08
N LEU A 319 22.09 -7.45 18.46
CA LEU A 319 22.85 -8.55 19.04
C LEU A 319 24.37 -8.43 18.82
N TYR A 320 24.79 -7.81 17.71
CA TYR A 320 26.21 -7.70 17.37
C TYR A 320 26.57 -6.29 16.89
N GLU A 321 27.68 -5.75 17.41
CA GLU A 321 28.19 -4.42 17.08
C GLU A 321 28.45 -4.23 15.57
N PHE A 322 29.01 -5.24 14.91
CA PHE A 322 29.21 -5.23 13.45
C PHE A 322 27.93 -4.90 12.68
N TRP A 323 26.81 -5.56 13.03
CA TRP A 323 25.53 -5.31 12.36
C TRP A 323 24.93 -3.96 12.75
N TYR A 324 25.16 -3.50 13.99
CA TYR A 324 24.75 -2.16 14.42
C TYR A 324 25.43 -1.06 13.62
N ASP A 325 26.75 -1.15 13.39
CA ASP A 325 27.49 -0.15 12.61
C ASP A 325 27.08 -0.14 11.12
N HIS A 326 26.71 -1.30 10.57
CA HIS A 326 26.30 -1.46 9.17
C HIS A 326 24.78 -1.40 8.97
N ARG A 327 24.00 -1.04 9.99
CA ARG A 327 22.52 -1.07 9.95
C ARG A 327 21.91 -0.24 8.81
N ILE A 328 22.57 0.85 8.38
CA ILE A 328 22.10 1.65 7.23
C ILE A 328 22.09 0.85 5.93
N LEU A 329 23.10 0.01 5.71
CA LEU A 329 23.21 -0.81 4.50
C LEU A 329 22.11 -1.88 4.50
N ILE A 330 21.86 -2.50 5.66
CA ILE A 330 20.76 -3.46 5.84
C ILE A 330 19.42 -2.77 5.53
N LEU A 331 19.19 -1.58 6.08
CA LEU A 331 17.97 -0.80 5.88
C LEU A 331 17.75 -0.50 4.39
N VAL A 332 18.73 0.10 3.73
CA VAL A 332 18.63 0.51 2.32
C VAL A 332 18.45 -0.71 1.41
N ALA A 333 19.21 -1.78 1.64
CA ALA A 333 19.09 -3.00 0.85
C ALA A 333 17.71 -3.67 1.03
N ASN A 334 17.28 -3.89 2.27
CA ASN A 334 16.01 -4.58 2.54
C ASN A 334 14.81 -3.75 2.06
N TYR A 335 14.73 -2.44 2.36
CA TYR A 335 13.63 -1.60 1.88
C TYR A 335 13.67 -1.39 0.37
N GLY A 336 14.84 -1.22 -0.23
CA GLY A 336 14.99 -1.08 -1.68
C GLY A 336 14.48 -2.33 -2.40
N LEU A 337 14.86 -3.51 -1.93
CA LEU A 337 14.38 -4.78 -2.47
C LEU A 337 12.89 -5.00 -2.18
N MET A 338 12.40 -4.61 -1.01
CA MET A 338 10.98 -4.66 -0.65
C MET A 338 10.12 -3.86 -1.63
N ILE A 339 10.51 -2.61 -1.93
CA ILE A 339 9.83 -1.75 -2.90
C ILE A 339 9.92 -2.34 -4.31
N LEU A 340 11.10 -2.83 -4.71
CA LEU A 340 11.30 -3.46 -6.03
C LEU A 340 10.37 -4.67 -6.21
N TYR A 341 10.31 -5.56 -5.23
CA TYR A 341 9.44 -6.75 -5.31
C TYR A 341 7.96 -6.41 -5.17
N PHE A 342 7.60 -5.37 -4.43
CA PHE A 342 6.22 -4.87 -4.42
C PHE A 342 5.80 -4.41 -5.82
N VAL A 343 6.61 -3.58 -6.49
CA VAL A 343 6.32 -3.13 -7.86
C VAL A 343 6.31 -4.30 -8.85
N LYS A 344 7.22 -5.26 -8.70
CA LYS A 344 7.31 -6.42 -9.60
C LYS A 344 6.10 -7.35 -9.49
N THR A 345 5.62 -7.62 -8.28
CA THR A 345 4.45 -8.48 -8.05
C THR A 345 3.12 -7.79 -8.39
N HIS A 346 3.08 -6.46 -8.35
CA HIS A 346 1.91 -5.65 -8.72
C HIS A 346 2.07 -4.96 -10.08
N PHE A 347 2.94 -5.48 -10.96
CA PHE A 347 3.27 -4.84 -12.24
C PHE A 347 2.03 -4.59 -13.10
N SER A 348 1.01 -5.47 -13.02
CA SER A 348 -0.24 -5.30 -13.75
C SER A 348 -1.03 -4.04 -13.34
N LEU A 349 -0.87 -3.59 -12.10
CA LEU A 349 -1.53 -2.39 -11.55
C LEU A 349 -0.78 -1.10 -11.87
N VAL A 350 0.53 -1.17 -12.13
CA VAL A 350 1.39 0.00 -12.39
C VAL A 350 0.90 0.79 -13.61
N ARG A 351 0.26 0.11 -14.57
CA ARG A 351 -0.50 0.75 -15.65
C ARG A 351 -1.99 0.64 -15.33
N PRO A 352 -2.53 1.53 -14.47
CA PRO A 352 -3.86 1.37 -13.91
C PRO A 352 -4.92 1.33 -15.02
N ARG A 353 -5.80 0.33 -14.94
CA ARG A 353 -6.96 0.20 -15.83
C ARG A 353 -8.23 0.74 -15.17
N SER A 354 -8.14 1.10 -13.88
CA SER A 354 -9.24 1.63 -13.09
C SER A 354 -8.74 2.51 -11.94
N ALA A 355 -9.64 3.32 -11.39
CA ALA A 355 -9.40 4.08 -10.18
C ALA A 355 -9.03 3.19 -8.98
N TYR A 356 -9.56 1.96 -8.89
CA TYR A 356 -9.23 1.03 -7.80
C TYR A 356 -7.75 0.63 -7.81
N ASP A 357 -7.17 0.41 -8.98
CA ASP A 357 -5.75 0.05 -9.13
C ASP A 357 -4.86 1.21 -8.65
N LEU A 358 -5.20 2.44 -9.04
CA LEU A 358 -4.49 3.65 -8.62
C LEU A 358 -4.63 3.90 -7.11
N LEU A 359 -5.83 3.75 -6.57
CA LEU A 359 -6.08 3.89 -5.13
C LEU A 359 -5.33 2.83 -4.31
N PHE A 360 -5.28 1.60 -4.80
CA PHE A 360 -4.54 0.53 -4.12
C PHE A 360 -3.05 0.85 -4.06
N LEU A 361 -2.46 1.24 -5.20
CA LEU A 361 -1.05 1.62 -5.26
C LEU A 361 -0.74 2.89 -4.45
N SER A 362 -1.66 3.86 -4.40
CA SER A 362 -1.44 5.09 -3.62
C SER A 362 -1.50 4.82 -2.12
N VAL A 363 -2.46 4.03 -1.65
CA VAL A 363 -2.59 3.63 -0.23
C VAL A 363 -1.32 2.89 0.21
N TRP A 364 -0.87 1.91 -0.57
CA TRP A 364 0.38 1.18 -0.27
C TRP A 364 1.61 2.05 -0.38
N GLY A 365 1.71 2.93 -1.39
CA GLY A 365 2.84 3.83 -1.56
C GLY A 365 3.00 4.80 -0.39
N ILE A 366 1.89 5.39 0.09
CA ILE A 366 1.89 6.26 1.29
C ILE A 366 2.32 5.45 2.52
N PHE A 367 1.77 4.24 2.69
CA PHE A 367 2.16 3.39 3.82
C PHE A 367 3.66 3.05 3.80
N LEU A 368 4.20 2.57 2.67
CA LEU A 368 5.61 2.20 2.55
C LEU A 368 6.54 3.40 2.77
N MET A 369 6.13 4.60 2.35
CA MET A 369 6.88 5.84 2.61
C MET A 369 6.88 6.20 4.10
N LEU A 370 5.71 6.18 4.76
CA LEU A 370 5.59 6.45 6.18
C LEU A 370 6.36 5.40 7.01
N ASP A 371 6.29 4.14 6.61
CA ASP A 371 7.00 3.02 7.24
C ASP A 371 8.51 3.19 7.13
N LEU A 372 9.03 3.50 5.93
CA LEU A 372 10.44 3.83 5.75
C LEU A 372 10.87 5.00 6.63
N TYR A 373 10.08 6.07 6.68
CA TYR A 373 10.42 7.25 7.47
C TYR A 373 10.45 6.96 8.98
N LYS A 374 9.52 6.12 9.46
CA LYS A 374 9.52 5.61 10.83
C LYS A 374 10.76 4.77 11.12
N THR A 375 11.13 3.87 10.21
CA THR A 375 12.28 2.99 10.40
C THR A 375 13.59 3.76 10.40
N ILE A 376 13.74 4.79 9.55
CA ILE A 376 14.88 5.70 9.56
C ILE A 376 15.03 6.38 10.94
N PHE A 377 13.94 6.80 11.56
CA PHE A 377 13.96 7.39 12.91
C PHE A 377 14.45 6.38 13.96
N HIS A 378 13.93 5.14 13.96
CA HIS A 378 14.34 4.10 14.92
C HIS A 378 15.77 3.57 14.72
N PHE A 379 16.39 3.84 13.58
CA PHE A 379 17.79 3.50 13.32
C PHE A 379 18.74 4.65 13.73
N ASP A 380 18.22 5.68 14.41
CA ASP A 380 18.94 6.85 14.90
C ASP A 380 19.49 7.77 13.80
N PHE A 381 18.96 7.71 12.58
CA PHE A 381 19.43 8.53 11.45
C PHE A 381 18.73 9.88 11.35
N TYR A 382 17.57 10.06 11.99
CA TYR A 382 16.78 11.28 11.89
C TYR A 382 16.25 11.71 13.28
N PRO A 383 16.20 13.03 13.58
CA PRO A 383 15.67 13.52 14.85
C PRO A 383 14.16 13.24 14.99
N PHE A 384 13.66 13.32 16.22
CA PHE A 384 12.22 13.19 16.47
C PHE A 384 11.38 14.13 15.61
N ASN A 385 10.42 13.53 14.91
CA ASN A 385 9.38 14.23 14.18
C ASN A 385 8.06 13.50 14.41
N ARG A 386 6.98 14.23 14.71
CA ARG A 386 5.66 13.63 14.96
C ARG A 386 5.19 12.75 13.82
N ILE A 387 5.49 13.11 12.57
CA ILE A 387 5.12 12.34 11.37
C ILE A 387 5.94 11.04 11.31
N ALA A 388 7.25 11.08 11.58
CA ALA A 388 8.08 9.87 11.59
C ALA A 388 7.61 8.87 12.66
N VAL A 389 7.27 9.38 13.84
CA VAL A 389 6.93 8.55 14.99
C VAL A 389 5.51 7.99 14.89
N TYR A 390 4.53 8.84 14.57
CA TYR A 390 3.10 8.52 14.63
C TYR A 390 2.40 8.41 13.27
N GLY A 391 3.04 8.78 12.15
CA GLY A 391 2.41 8.79 10.83
C GLY A 391 1.87 7.41 10.42
N VAL A 392 2.68 6.36 10.56
CA VAL A 392 2.26 4.97 10.31
C VAL A 392 1.14 4.54 11.27
N LEU A 393 1.23 4.93 12.55
CA LEU A 393 0.24 4.58 13.57
C LEU A 393 -1.15 5.15 13.24
N TYR A 394 -1.21 6.37 12.70
CA TYR A 394 -2.49 6.95 12.27
C TYR A 394 -2.97 6.41 10.92
N PHE A 395 -2.06 6.00 10.04
CA PHE A 395 -2.41 5.51 8.71
C PHE A 395 -2.82 4.03 8.68
N ILE A 396 -2.41 3.23 9.66
CA ILE A 396 -2.62 1.76 9.62
C ILE A 396 -4.09 1.33 9.60
N PRO A 397 -5.08 1.99 10.26
CA PRO A 397 -6.48 1.60 10.11
C PRO A 397 -6.98 1.83 8.68
N PHE A 398 -6.53 2.92 8.05
CA PHE A 398 -6.86 3.24 6.66
C PHE A 398 -6.26 2.22 5.69
N LEU A 399 -4.96 1.89 5.82
CA LEU A 399 -4.33 0.81 5.05
C LEU A 399 -5.09 -0.51 5.22
N THR A 400 -5.42 -0.88 6.46
CA THR A 400 -6.06 -2.16 6.80
C THR A 400 -7.41 -2.29 6.11
N ALA A 401 -8.25 -1.27 6.21
CA ALA A 401 -9.57 -1.24 5.58
C ALA A 401 -9.45 -1.23 4.04
N PHE A 402 -8.70 -0.28 3.47
CA PHE A 402 -8.65 -0.08 2.02
C PHE A 402 -7.93 -1.22 1.30
N SER A 403 -6.81 -1.73 1.82
CA SER A 403 -6.12 -2.88 1.20
C SER A 403 -7.01 -4.12 1.13
N SER A 404 -7.82 -4.37 2.17
CA SER A 404 -8.76 -5.49 2.22
C SER A 404 -9.92 -5.32 1.22
N LEU A 405 -10.52 -4.13 1.16
CA LEU A 405 -11.63 -3.84 0.25
C LEU A 405 -11.19 -3.82 -1.21
N LEU A 406 -10.07 -3.15 -1.50
CA LEU A 406 -9.54 -2.97 -2.85
C LEU A 406 -8.95 -4.26 -3.41
N SER A 407 -8.26 -5.08 -2.60
CA SER A 407 -7.74 -6.37 -3.05
C SER A 407 -8.87 -7.28 -3.56
N ARG A 408 -9.98 -7.36 -2.83
CA ARG A 408 -11.17 -8.10 -3.28
C ARG A 408 -11.70 -7.55 -4.60
N GLU A 409 -11.86 -6.23 -4.71
CA GLU A 409 -12.47 -5.63 -5.90
C GLU A 409 -11.59 -5.82 -7.15
N ILE A 410 -10.26 -5.69 -7.00
CA ILE A 410 -9.29 -5.96 -8.07
C ILE A 410 -9.39 -7.43 -8.52
N ILE A 411 -9.40 -8.37 -7.57
CA ILE A 411 -9.49 -9.81 -7.86
C ILE A 411 -10.83 -10.15 -8.54
N ARG A 412 -11.95 -9.63 -8.05
CA ARG A 412 -13.29 -9.84 -8.64
C ARG A 412 -13.36 -9.36 -10.09
N ARG A 413 -12.91 -8.14 -10.37
CA ARG A 413 -12.92 -7.58 -11.74
C ARG A 413 -12.05 -8.38 -12.70
N ARG A 414 -10.92 -8.90 -12.20
CA ARG A 414 -10.06 -9.79 -12.99
C ARG A 414 -10.77 -11.10 -13.33
N GLU A 415 -11.41 -11.73 -12.35
CA GLU A 415 -12.19 -12.96 -12.57
C GLU A 415 -13.31 -12.75 -13.61
N GLU A 416 -14.02 -11.63 -13.54
CA GLU A 416 -15.08 -11.29 -14.50
C GLU A 416 -14.53 -11.08 -15.91
N ALA A 417 -13.40 -10.39 -16.04
CA ALA A 417 -12.73 -10.20 -17.33
C ALA A 417 -12.23 -11.54 -17.91
N GLU A 418 -11.67 -12.42 -17.07
CA GLU A 418 -11.26 -13.76 -17.50
C GLU A 418 -12.46 -14.64 -17.87
N GLY A 419 -13.55 -14.58 -17.11
CA GLY A 419 -14.79 -15.29 -17.40
C GLY A 419 -15.42 -14.83 -18.71
N ALA A 420 -15.40 -13.53 -19.00
CA ALA A 420 -15.85 -12.98 -20.27
C ALA A 420 -14.95 -13.42 -21.43
N SER A 421 -13.62 -13.40 -21.25
CA SER A 421 -12.67 -13.85 -22.27
C SER A 421 -12.79 -15.36 -22.55
N ARG A 422 -12.96 -16.20 -21.53
CA ARG A 422 -13.19 -17.65 -21.70
C ARG A 422 -14.49 -17.98 -22.42
N LYS A 423 -15.49 -17.09 -22.34
CA LYS A 423 -16.76 -17.24 -23.08
C LYS A 423 -16.63 -16.89 -24.56
N SER A 424 -15.63 -16.10 -24.96
CA SER A 424 -15.38 -15.81 -26.37
C SER A 424 -14.39 -16.81 -26.96
N HIS A 425 -14.90 -17.71 -27.80
CA HIS A 425 -14.11 -18.71 -28.50
C HIS A 425 -13.18 -18.08 -29.56
N LEU A 426 -13.36 -16.79 -29.87
CA LEU A 426 -12.60 -16.03 -30.86
C LEU A 426 -11.28 -15.44 -30.32
N THR A 427 -11.07 -15.42 -29.01
CA THR A 427 -9.92 -14.71 -28.38
C THR A 427 -8.55 -15.21 -28.85
N SER A 428 -8.45 -16.45 -29.34
CA SER A 428 -7.20 -17.05 -29.84
C SER A 428 -7.08 -17.10 -31.37
N LEU A 429 -8.06 -16.53 -32.10
CA LEU A 429 -8.12 -16.61 -33.56
C LEU A 429 -7.77 -15.26 -34.18
N ASP A 430 -7.05 -15.28 -35.30
CA ASP A 430 -6.93 -14.11 -36.17
C ASP A 430 -8.25 -13.91 -36.90
N VAL A 431 -9.15 -13.14 -36.28
CA VAL A 431 -10.50 -12.87 -36.79
C VAL A 431 -10.47 -12.37 -38.23
N ASN A 432 -9.53 -11.47 -38.57
CA ASN A 432 -9.46 -10.89 -39.91
C ASN A 432 -9.06 -11.93 -40.97
N HIS A 433 -8.08 -12.78 -40.66
CA HIS A 433 -7.69 -13.88 -41.55
C HIS A 433 -8.87 -14.82 -41.83
N PHE A 434 -9.62 -15.22 -40.80
CA PHE A 434 -10.76 -16.11 -40.97
C PHE A 434 -11.94 -15.46 -41.68
N VAL A 435 -12.22 -14.18 -41.43
CA VAL A 435 -13.23 -13.42 -42.19
C VAL A 435 -12.87 -13.38 -43.68
N GLN A 436 -11.60 -13.13 -44.02
CA GLN A 436 -11.14 -13.15 -45.40
C GLN A 436 -11.24 -14.54 -46.03
N ARG A 437 -10.86 -15.59 -45.29
CA ARG A 437 -10.98 -16.97 -45.78
C ARG A 437 -12.44 -17.36 -46.01
N ILE A 438 -13.35 -16.98 -45.11
CA ILE A 438 -14.80 -17.21 -45.30
C ILE A 438 -15.30 -16.47 -46.54
N ARG A 439 -14.91 -15.21 -46.75
CA ARG A 439 -15.27 -14.47 -47.97
C ARG A 439 -14.73 -15.16 -49.21
N GLN A 440 -13.49 -15.65 -49.20
CA GLN A 440 -12.91 -16.38 -50.32
C GLN A 440 -13.70 -17.67 -50.63
N LEU A 441 -14.04 -18.45 -49.60
CA LEU A 441 -14.85 -19.66 -49.75
C LEU A 441 -16.23 -19.36 -50.38
N LEU A 442 -16.84 -18.25 -50.00
CA LEU A 442 -18.17 -17.86 -50.48
C LEU A 442 -18.12 -17.19 -51.86
N GLU A 443 -17.24 -16.22 -52.08
CA GLU A 443 -17.22 -15.37 -53.28
C GLU A 443 -16.40 -15.98 -54.42
N SER A 444 -15.28 -16.63 -54.12
CA SER A 444 -14.38 -17.23 -55.13
C SER A 444 -14.67 -18.71 -55.36
N GLU A 445 -14.74 -19.50 -54.27
CA GLU A 445 -14.89 -20.96 -54.37
C GLU A 445 -16.36 -21.40 -54.44
N LYS A 446 -17.30 -20.47 -54.17
CA LYS A 446 -18.75 -20.67 -54.21
C LYS A 446 -19.21 -21.95 -53.48
N ILE A 447 -18.65 -22.24 -52.31
CA ILE A 447 -18.97 -23.46 -51.54
C ILE A 447 -20.46 -23.63 -51.25
N PHE A 448 -21.21 -22.51 -51.24
CA PHE A 448 -22.65 -22.46 -51.03
C PHE A 448 -23.45 -23.26 -52.07
N LEU A 449 -22.88 -23.54 -53.25
CA LEU A 449 -23.51 -24.37 -54.29
C LEU A 449 -23.61 -25.85 -53.89
N THR A 450 -22.84 -26.29 -52.90
CA THR A 450 -22.88 -27.67 -52.37
C THR A 450 -24.17 -27.87 -51.57
N LYS A 451 -25.08 -28.72 -52.05
CA LYS A 451 -26.39 -28.98 -51.42
C LYS A 451 -26.29 -29.55 -50.01
N SER A 452 -25.26 -30.34 -49.74
CA SER A 452 -24.98 -30.96 -48.43
C SER A 452 -24.08 -30.12 -47.53
N LEU A 453 -23.83 -28.84 -47.86
CA LEU A 453 -23.00 -27.97 -47.04
C LEU A 453 -23.63 -27.77 -45.66
N LYS A 454 -22.84 -28.05 -44.62
CA LYS A 454 -23.20 -27.82 -43.22
C LYS A 454 -22.09 -27.03 -42.54
N GLU A 455 -22.41 -26.42 -41.41
CA GLU A 455 -21.48 -25.60 -40.64
C GLU A 455 -20.24 -26.39 -40.21
N GLU A 456 -20.38 -27.69 -39.91
CA GLU A 456 -19.27 -28.57 -39.53
C GLU A 456 -18.26 -28.79 -40.65
N HIS A 457 -18.69 -28.71 -41.91
CA HIS A 457 -17.81 -28.86 -43.06
C HIS A 457 -16.89 -27.64 -43.19
N VAL A 458 -17.47 -26.44 -43.06
CA VAL A 458 -16.72 -25.18 -43.15
C VAL A 458 -15.81 -24.99 -41.93
N ALA A 459 -16.27 -25.37 -40.74
CA ALA A 459 -15.44 -25.34 -39.53
C ALA A 459 -14.20 -26.25 -39.69
N ARG A 460 -14.39 -27.46 -40.24
CA ARG A 460 -13.29 -28.40 -40.51
C ARG A 460 -12.33 -27.88 -41.57
N GLU A 461 -12.83 -27.27 -42.64
CA GLU A 461 -12.01 -26.71 -43.71
C GLU A 461 -11.16 -25.52 -43.24
N LEU A 462 -11.70 -24.71 -42.33
CA LEU A 462 -11.00 -23.60 -41.70
C LEU A 462 -10.10 -24.05 -40.53
N GLY A 463 -10.17 -25.31 -40.10
CA GLY A 463 -9.41 -25.80 -38.95
C GLY A 463 -9.84 -25.18 -37.61
N ILE A 464 -11.10 -24.73 -37.50
CA ILE A 464 -11.67 -24.14 -36.28
C ILE A 464 -12.83 -24.98 -35.76
N THR A 465 -13.23 -24.75 -34.50
CA THR A 465 -14.40 -25.43 -33.93
C THR A 465 -15.70 -24.84 -34.46
N ILE A 466 -16.79 -25.62 -34.43
CA ILE A 466 -18.13 -25.17 -34.86
C ILE A 466 -18.55 -23.93 -34.06
N HIS A 467 -18.33 -23.93 -32.74
CA HIS A 467 -18.65 -22.78 -31.88
C HIS A 467 -17.87 -21.52 -32.29
N GLN A 468 -16.61 -21.65 -32.68
CA GLN A 468 -15.80 -20.53 -33.19
C GLN A 468 -16.36 -19.99 -34.49
N LEU A 469 -16.75 -20.87 -35.43
CA LEU A 469 -17.37 -20.45 -36.68
C LEU A 469 -18.71 -19.75 -36.45
N SER A 470 -19.57 -20.31 -35.58
CA SER A 470 -20.86 -19.71 -35.24
C SER A 470 -20.69 -18.33 -34.59
N GLU A 471 -19.77 -18.20 -33.63
CA GLU A 471 -19.48 -16.93 -32.97
C GLU A 471 -18.95 -15.92 -33.99
N LEU A 472 -18.01 -16.31 -34.85
CA LEU A 472 -17.41 -15.47 -35.90
C LEU A 472 -18.46 -14.94 -36.88
N ILE A 473 -19.36 -15.80 -37.36
CA ILE A 473 -20.40 -15.41 -38.31
C ILE A 473 -21.41 -14.46 -37.65
N ASN A 474 -21.83 -14.76 -36.43
CA ASN A 474 -22.77 -13.89 -35.70
C ASN A 474 -22.14 -12.52 -35.37
N THR A 475 -20.84 -12.46 -35.03
CA THR A 475 -20.18 -11.20 -34.68
C THR A 475 -19.79 -10.37 -35.89
N GLU A 476 -19.22 -10.98 -36.93
CA GLU A 476 -18.64 -10.26 -38.08
C GLU A 476 -19.63 -10.09 -39.25
N PHE A 477 -20.47 -11.08 -39.51
CA PHE A 477 -21.46 -11.06 -40.60
C PHE A 477 -22.87 -10.69 -40.11
N LYS A 478 -23.05 -10.53 -38.78
CA LYS A 478 -24.31 -10.13 -38.12
C LYS A 478 -25.51 -11.02 -38.52
N THR A 479 -25.26 -12.30 -38.77
CA THR A 479 -26.25 -13.26 -39.23
C THR A 479 -25.90 -14.67 -38.74
N SER A 480 -26.77 -15.66 -38.97
CA SER A 480 -26.48 -17.07 -38.68
C SER A 480 -25.89 -17.79 -39.90
N PHE A 481 -25.12 -18.88 -39.71
CA PHE A 481 -24.53 -19.66 -40.81
C PHE A 481 -25.55 -20.05 -41.90
N PRO A 482 -26.72 -20.64 -41.58
CA PRO A 482 -27.70 -21.00 -42.62
C PRO A 482 -28.21 -19.77 -43.39
N SER A 483 -28.41 -18.65 -42.69
CA SER A 483 -28.89 -17.40 -43.30
C SER A 483 -27.84 -16.80 -44.22
N LEU A 484 -26.57 -16.82 -43.83
CA LEU A 484 -25.44 -16.37 -44.66
C LEU A 484 -25.38 -17.19 -45.95
N ILE A 485 -25.40 -18.53 -45.87
CA ILE A 485 -25.36 -19.39 -47.05
C ILE A 485 -26.56 -19.13 -47.96
N ASN A 486 -27.76 -19.02 -47.41
CA ASN A 486 -28.97 -18.77 -48.21
C ASN A 486 -28.95 -17.41 -48.91
N GLN A 487 -28.35 -16.37 -48.32
CA GLN A 487 -28.15 -15.09 -48.99
C GLN A 487 -27.33 -15.24 -50.27
N TYR A 488 -26.16 -15.91 -50.20
CA TYR A 488 -25.32 -16.16 -51.37
C TYR A 488 -26.01 -17.05 -52.41
N ARG A 489 -26.75 -18.09 -51.97
CA ARG A 489 -27.52 -18.95 -52.89
C ARG A 489 -28.62 -18.17 -53.63
N VAL A 490 -29.30 -17.25 -52.96
CA VAL A 490 -30.34 -16.43 -53.60
C VAL A 490 -29.74 -15.42 -54.59
N GLU A 491 -28.59 -14.82 -54.26
CA GLU A 491 -27.89 -13.94 -55.20
C GLU A 491 -27.43 -14.70 -56.46
N GLU A 492 -26.86 -15.89 -56.32
CA GLU A 492 -26.54 -16.72 -57.49
C GLU A 492 -27.79 -17.10 -58.29
N ALA A 493 -28.90 -17.43 -57.61
CA ALA A 493 -30.16 -17.74 -58.27
C ALA A 493 -30.68 -16.56 -59.10
N LYS A 494 -30.54 -15.32 -58.63
CA LYS A 494 -30.90 -14.12 -59.40
C LYS A 494 -30.08 -14.04 -60.68
N ASN A 495 -28.77 -14.27 -60.60
CA ASN A 495 -27.88 -14.25 -61.77
C ASN A 495 -28.28 -15.33 -62.79
N LEU A 496 -28.47 -16.57 -62.33
CA LEU A 496 -28.89 -17.67 -63.20
C LEU A 496 -30.28 -17.45 -63.81
N LEU A 497 -31.20 -16.78 -63.10
CA LEU A 497 -32.51 -16.41 -63.65
C LEU A 497 -32.43 -15.42 -64.81
N MET A 498 -31.38 -14.59 -64.86
CA MET A 498 -31.13 -13.63 -65.94
C MET A 498 -30.34 -14.26 -67.09
N GLU A 499 -29.34 -15.08 -66.77
CA GLU A 499 -28.45 -15.70 -67.77
C GLU A 499 -29.13 -16.87 -68.52
N LEU A 500 -30.04 -17.59 -67.88
CA LEU A 500 -30.65 -18.82 -68.41
C LEU A 500 -32.19 -18.72 -68.46
N PRO A 501 -32.76 -17.89 -69.35
CA PRO A 501 -34.21 -17.65 -69.39
C PRO A 501 -35.03 -18.90 -69.72
N GLY A 502 -34.45 -19.87 -70.45
CA GLY A 502 -35.09 -21.11 -70.86
C GLY A 502 -35.10 -22.22 -69.80
N GLU A 503 -34.35 -22.10 -68.70
CA GLU A 503 -34.32 -23.14 -67.67
C GLU A 503 -35.48 -23.02 -66.68
N SER A 504 -36.00 -24.16 -66.20
CA SER A 504 -37.05 -24.13 -65.18
C SER A 504 -36.55 -23.51 -63.88
N THR A 505 -37.41 -22.80 -63.14
CA THR A 505 -37.05 -22.25 -61.82
C THR A 505 -36.68 -23.32 -60.79
N THR A 506 -37.17 -24.55 -60.96
CA THR A 506 -36.72 -25.70 -60.15
C THR A 506 -35.26 -26.01 -60.40
N GLU A 507 -34.86 -26.03 -61.67
CA GLU A 507 -33.48 -26.34 -62.08
C GLU A 507 -32.52 -25.25 -61.61
N ILE A 508 -32.92 -23.98 -61.70
CA ILE A 508 -32.12 -22.87 -61.19
C ILE A 508 -31.96 -22.95 -59.67
N GLY A 509 -33.02 -23.25 -58.92
CA GLY A 509 -32.93 -23.47 -57.47
C GLY A 509 -31.98 -24.62 -57.13
N SER A 510 -32.03 -25.70 -57.90
CA SER A 510 -31.13 -26.85 -57.78
C SER A 510 -29.67 -26.48 -58.05
N ARG A 511 -29.40 -25.71 -59.12
CA ARG A 511 -28.06 -25.21 -59.49
C ARG A 511 -27.51 -24.20 -58.50
N SER A 512 -28.38 -23.43 -57.86
CA SER A 512 -28.01 -22.46 -56.81
C SER A 512 -27.76 -23.12 -55.45
N GLY A 513 -27.71 -24.45 -55.37
CA GLY A 513 -27.35 -25.20 -54.16
C GLY A 513 -28.50 -25.52 -53.21
N PHE A 514 -29.76 -25.27 -53.57
CA PHE A 514 -30.90 -25.71 -52.75
C PHE A 514 -31.19 -27.21 -52.93
N SER A 515 -31.50 -27.87 -51.81
CA SER A 515 -31.84 -29.30 -51.79
C SER A 515 -33.29 -29.60 -52.16
N SER A 516 -34.19 -28.61 -52.09
CA SER A 516 -35.60 -28.75 -52.46
C SER A 516 -36.18 -27.47 -53.07
N ARG A 517 -37.17 -27.64 -53.94
CA ARG A 517 -37.94 -26.53 -54.55
C ARG A 517 -38.63 -25.67 -53.48
N SER A 518 -39.21 -26.28 -52.45
CA SER A 518 -39.91 -25.55 -51.39
C SER A 518 -38.96 -24.65 -50.59
N ALA A 519 -37.78 -25.15 -50.23
CA ALA A 519 -36.78 -24.36 -49.51
C ALA A 519 -36.27 -23.17 -50.36
N PHE A 520 -36.01 -23.41 -51.65
CA PHE A 520 -35.62 -22.36 -52.59
C PHE A 520 -36.68 -21.25 -52.68
N TYR A 521 -37.94 -21.62 -52.96
CA TYR A 521 -39.02 -20.64 -53.11
C TYR A 521 -39.27 -19.83 -51.83
N LEU A 522 -39.15 -20.47 -50.66
CA LEU A 522 -39.32 -19.82 -49.37
C LEU A 522 -38.23 -18.76 -49.12
N GLU A 523 -36.95 -19.15 -49.22
CA GLU A 523 -35.84 -18.23 -48.95
C GLU A 523 -35.69 -17.15 -50.03
N PHE A 524 -35.95 -17.49 -51.29
CA PHE A 524 -35.94 -16.49 -52.38
C PHE A 524 -37.03 -15.43 -52.15
N LYS A 525 -38.27 -15.84 -51.82
CA LYS A 525 -39.34 -14.88 -51.51
C LYS A 525 -39.05 -14.05 -50.27
N LYS A 526 -38.47 -14.67 -49.24
CA LYS A 526 -38.09 -13.99 -48.00
C LYS A 526 -37.03 -12.91 -48.22
N LEU A 527 -36.03 -13.17 -49.07
CA LEU A 527 -34.91 -12.25 -49.31
C LEU A 527 -35.19 -11.22 -50.42
N THR A 528 -36.04 -11.55 -51.39
CA THR A 528 -36.30 -10.68 -52.56
C THR A 528 -37.69 -10.03 -52.55
N GLY A 529 -38.61 -10.50 -51.69
CA GLY A 529 -40.01 -10.07 -51.64
C GLY A 529 -40.92 -10.73 -52.68
N THR A 530 -40.38 -11.34 -53.73
CA THR A 530 -41.14 -11.96 -54.83
C THR A 530 -40.71 -13.41 -55.06
N ASN A 531 -41.54 -14.21 -55.73
CA ASN A 531 -41.15 -15.59 -56.05
C ASN A 531 -40.23 -15.62 -57.30
N PRO A 532 -39.40 -16.66 -57.48
CA PRO A 532 -38.45 -16.76 -58.61
C PRO A 532 -39.07 -16.59 -60.00
N ASN A 533 -40.31 -17.06 -60.22
CA ASN A 533 -41.01 -16.92 -61.51
C ASN A 533 -41.40 -15.46 -61.76
N SER A 534 -41.94 -14.78 -60.74
CA SER A 534 -42.30 -13.37 -60.80
C SER A 534 -41.07 -12.49 -61.02
N PHE A 535 -39.98 -12.77 -60.29
CA PHE A 535 -38.70 -12.07 -60.46
C PHE A 535 -38.18 -12.18 -61.90
N ARG A 536 -38.25 -13.39 -62.49
CA ARG A 536 -37.83 -13.58 -63.89
C ARG A 536 -38.65 -12.71 -64.86
N LYS A 537 -39.98 -12.69 -64.72
CA LYS A 537 -40.88 -11.91 -65.58
C LYS A 537 -40.63 -10.40 -65.46
N GLU A 538 -40.35 -9.94 -64.25
CA GLU A 538 -40.05 -8.55 -63.96
C GLU A 538 -38.75 -8.11 -64.63
N VAL A 539 -37.70 -8.95 -64.59
CA VAL A 539 -36.42 -8.66 -65.24
C VAL A 539 -36.49 -8.82 -66.77
N SER A 540 -37.30 -9.75 -67.29
CA SER A 540 -37.47 -9.94 -68.74
C SER A 540 -38.43 -8.94 -69.42
N GLY A 541 -38.97 -7.96 -68.67
CA GLY A 541 -39.84 -6.91 -69.21
C GLY A 541 -41.29 -7.33 -69.50
N GLU A 542 -41.71 -8.52 -69.09
CA GLU A 542 -43.11 -8.94 -69.21
C GLU A 542 -43.93 -8.38 -68.04
N LYS A 543 -44.57 -7.23 -68.25
CA LYS A 543 -45.51 -6.64 -67.28
C LYS A 543 -46.56 -7.67 -66.86
N VAL A 544 -46.55 -8.03 -65.58
CA VAL A 544 -47.58 -8.86 -64.94
C VAL A 544 -48.86 -8.03 -64.81
N ALA A 545 -49.89 -8.36 -65.60
CA ALA A 545 -51.25 -7.89 -65.35
C ALA A 545 -51.77 -8.55 -64.06
N SER A 546 -52.07 -7.72 -63.05
CA SER A 546 -52.61 -8.14 -61.76
C SER A 546 -54.05 -8.65 -61.89
N ARG A 547 -54.35 -9.77 -61.24
CA ARG A 547 -55.66 -10.07 -60.66
C ARG A 547 -55.49 -10.41 -59.20
#